data_AF-A0A0N1F4C7-F1
#
_entry.id   AF-A0A0N1F4C7-F1
#
_cell.length_a   1.000
_cell.length_b   1.000
_cell.length_c   1.000
_cell.angle_alpha   90.00
_cell.angle_beta   90.00
_cell.angle_gamma   90.00
#
_symmetry.space_group_name_H-M   'P 1'
#
loop_
_entity.id
_entity.type
_entity.pdbx_description
1 polymer ?
#
loop_
_entity_poly.entity_id
_entity_poly.type
_entity_poly.pdbx_seq_one_letter_code
_entity_poly.pdbx_strand_id
1 'polypeptide(L)'
;MAKLLKEFEPGHGFSQEDWDEVSDNPELTDEQIAGLRPMKEALPELYAALQADIGKRGPAKTKEAISIRLDIDLVEKLRASGPGWQSRVNEALREWIDKPAA
;
A
#
# COMPACT_ATOMS: atom_id res chain seq x y z
N MET A 1 1.94 20.06 1.70
CA MET A 1 1.59 20.21 0.27
C MET A 1 2.88 20.48 -0.47
N ALA A 2 3.28 19.62 -1.42
CA ALA A 2 4.44 19.91 -2.26
C ALA A 2 4.15 21.18 -3.08
N LYS A 3 5.16 22.04 -3.26
CA LYS A 3 5.03 23.26 -4.06
C LYS A 3 4.97 22.86 -5.54
N LEU A 4 4.06 23.46 -6.30
CA LEU A 4 4.04 23.29 -7.75
C LEU A 4 5.32 23.91 -8.33
N LEU A 5 6.09 23.12 -9.08
CA LEU A 5 7.27 23.60 -9.79
C LEU A 5 6.82 24.39 -11.01
N LYS A 6 7.33 25.61 -11.16
CA LYS A 6 7.04 26.48 -12.32
C LYS A 6 8.07 26.31 -13.43
N GLU A 7 9.22 25.73 -13.10
CA GLU A 7 10.37 25.51 -13.99
C GLU A 7 10.88 24.09 -13.73
N PHE A 8 11.56 23.50 -14.72
CA PHE A 8 12.14 22.17 -14.60
C PHE A 8 13.20 22.13 -13.50
N GLU A 9 13.10 21.16 -12.59
CA GLU A 9 14.15 20.84 -11.61
C GLU A 9 14.59 19.37 -11.80
N PRO A 10 15.90 19.08 -11.88
CA PRO A 10 16.39 17.71 -12.02
C PRO A 10 16.17 16.90 -10.73
N GLY A 11 16.05 15.57 -10.86
CA GLY A 11 15.94 14.65 -9.72
C GLY A 11 14.51 14.20 -9.38
N HIS A 12 13.52 14.54 -10.22
CA HIS A 12 12.12 14.13 -10.06
C HIS A 12 11.68 12.92 -10.91
N GLY A 13 12.63 12.26 -11.59
CA GLY A 13 12.39 11.01 -12.32
C GLY A 13 11.90 11.18 -13.77
N PHE A 14 11.89 12.41 -14.28
CA PHE A 14 11.65 12.74 -15.70
C PHE A 14 12.82 13.58 -16.23
N SER A 15 13.10 13.49 -17.53
CA SER A 15 14.13 14.30 -18.18
C SER A 15 13.62 15.72 -18.50
N GLN A 16 14.53 16.62 -18.84
CA GLN A 16 14.15 17.95 -19.34
C GLN A 16 13.42 17.83 -20.68
N GLU A 17 13.82 16.89 -21.53
CA GLU A 17 13.21 16.64 -22.83
C GLU A 17 11.73 16.21 -22.66
N ASP A 18 11.44 15.29 -21.73
CA ASP A 18 10.07 14.87 -21.42
C ASP A 18 9.22 16.03 -20.87
N TRP A 19 9.83 16.94 -20.11
CA TRP A 19 9.15 18.11 -19.53
C TRP A 19 8.81 19.14 -20.60
N ASP A 20 9.75 19.42 -21.49
CA ASP A 20 9.58 20.37 -22.58
C ASP A 20 8.54 19.87 -23.59
N GLU A 21 8.46 18.55 -23.84
CA GLU A 21 7.45 17.92 -24.73
C GLU A 21 6.00 18.20 -24.30
N VAL A 22 5.74 18.33 -23.00
CA VAL A 22 4.38 18.55 -22.46
C VAL A 22 4.16 19.98 -21.95
N SER A 23 5.16 20.86 -22.11
CA SER A 23 5.14 22.22 -21.56
C SER A 23 4.11 23.15 -22.22
N ASP A 24 3.66 22.83 -23.42
CA ASP A 24 2.68 23.58 -24.22
C ASP A 24 1.25 23.04 -24.06
N ASN A 25 1.03 22.02 -23.23
CA ASN A 25 -0.29 21.44 -23.03
C ASN A 25 -1.24 22.50 -22.45
N PRO A 26 -2.37 22.80 -23.12
CA PRO A 26 -3.26 23.86 -22.70
C PRO A 26 -3.90 23.54 -21.34
N GLU A 27 -4.25 24.59 -20.59
CA GLU A 27 -5.06 24.43 -19.39
C GLU A 27 -6.42 23.83 -19.74
N LEU A 28 -6.96 23.01 -18.83
CA LEU A 28 -8.30 22.47 -18.97
C LEU A 28 -9.32 23.61 -18.90
N THR A 29 -10.27 23.62 -19.84
CA THR A 29 -11.38 24.58 -19.80
C THR A 29 -12.42 24.19 -18.74
N ASP A 30 -13.24 25.15 -18.32
CA ASP A 30 -14.32 24.90 -17.36
C ASP A 30 -15.31 23.83 -17.86
N GLU A 31 -15.58 23.79 -19.17
CA GLU A 31 -16.44 22.76 -19.77
C GLU A 31 -15.80 21.37 -19.73
N GLN A 32 -14.48 21.28 -19.95
CA GLN A 32 -13.74 20.02 -19.85
C GLN A 32 -13.74 19.51 -18.40
N ILE A 33 -13.56 20.41 -17.43
CA ILE A 33 -13.62 20.10 -16.00
C ILE A 33 -15.03 19.62 -15.62
N ALA A 34 -16.07 20.30 -16.10
CA ALA A 34 -17.46 19.92 -15.84
C ALA A 34 -17.82 18.54 -16.44
N GLY A 35 -17.13 18.14 -17.51
CA GLY A 35 -17.30 16.84 -18.16
C GLY A 35 -16.51 15.69 -17.54
N LEU A 36 -15.67 15.93 -16.52
CA LEU A 36 -14.91 14.87 -15.86
C LEU A 36 -15.84 13.88 -15.18
N ARG A 37 -15.56 12.58 -15.36
CA ARG A 37 -16.33 11.49 -14.76
C ARG A 37 -15.50 10.73 -13.75
N PRO A 38 -16.11 10.19 -12.69
CA PRO A 38 -15.43 9.30 -11.77
C PRO A 38 -14.77 8.13 -12.51
N MET A 39 -13.58 7.71 -12.07
CA MET A 39 -12.84 6.60 -12.69
C MET A 39 -13.67 5.30 -12.75
N LYS A 40 -14.51 5.06 -11.73
CA LYS A 40 -15.44 3.92 -11.68
C LYS A 40 -16.41 3.90 -12.87
N GLU A 41 -16.79 5.06 -13.38
CA GLU A 41 -17.72 5.21 -14.50
C GLU A 41 -16.99 5.27 -15.84
N ALA A 42 -15.85 5.95 -15.91
CA ALA A 42 -15.09 6.10 -17.14
C ALA A 42 -14.31 4.82 -17.52
N LEU A 43 -13.83 4.06 -16.53
CA LEU A 43 -12.98 2.88 -16.71
C LEU A 43 -13.41 1.75 -15.74
N PRO A 44 -14.60 1.15 -15.93
CA PRO A 44 -15.18 0.21 -14.98
C PRO A 44 -14.32 -1.04 -14.76
N GLU A 45 -13.76 -1.62 -15.82
CA GLU A 45 -12.92 -2.82 -15.74
C GLU A 45 -11.62 -2.58 -14.94
N LEU A 46 -10.95 -1.45 -15.22
CA LEU A 46 -9.73 -1.09 -14.50
C LEU A 46 -10.01 -0.81 -13.02
N TYR A 47 -11.12 -0.12 -12.74
CA TYR A 47 -11.55 0.13 -11.37
C TYR A 47 -11.84 -1.18 -10.61
N ALA A 48 -12.52 -2.13 -11.24
CA ALA A 48 -12.79 -3.44 -10.64
C ALA A 48 -11.49 -4.22 -10.35
N ALA A 49 -10.54 -4.21 -11.28
CA ALA A 49 -9.23 -4.85 -11.10
C ALA A 49 -8.44 -4.23 -9.92
N LEU A 50 -8.43 -2.91 -9.81
CA LEU A 50 -7.80 -2.18 -8.69
C LEU A 50 -8.45 -2.54 -7.35
N GLN A 51 -9.78 -2.54 -7.29
CA GLN A 51 -10.51 -2.91 -6.06
C GLN A 51 -10.25 -4.36 -5.65
N ALA A 52 -10.15 -5.29 -6.60
CA ALA A 52 -9.78 -6.66 -6.31
C ALA A 52 -8.36 -6.78 -5.75
N ASP A 53 -7.39 -6.00 -6.25
CA ASP A 53 -6.02 -5.98 -5.70
C ASP A 53 -5.98 -5.37 -4.29
N ILE A 54 -6.70 -4.26 -4.07
CA ILE A 54 -6.83 -3.64 -2.76
C ILE A 54 -7.46 -4.62 -1.77
N GLY A 55 -8.51 -5.36 -2.16
CA GLY A 55 -9.15 -6.36 -1.31
C GLY A 55 -8.25 -7.53 -0.92
N LYS A 56 -7.27 -7.90 -1.77
CA LYS A 56 -6.25 -8.92 -1.44
C LYS A 56 -5.27 -8.42 -0.39
N ARG A 57 -4.97 -7.12 -0.37
CA ARG A 57 -4.22 -6.48 0.71
C ARG A 57 -5.19 -6.33 1.87
N GLY A 58 -5.25 -7.34 2.73
CA GLY A 58 -6.12 -7.33 3.92
C GLY A 58 -6.05 -6.00 4.69
N PRO A 59 -7.06 -5.68 5.51
CA PRO A 59 -7.24 -4.34 6.07
C PRO A 59 -5.93 -3.79 6.66
N ALA A 60 -5.63 -2.52 6.37
CA ALA A 60 -4.33 -1.89 6.65
C ALA A 60 -3.87 -1.96 8.12
N LYS A 61 -4.74 -2.36 9.05
CA LYS A 61 -4.47 -2.46 10.49
C LYS A 61 -5.16 -3.68 11.16
N THR A 62 -4.85 -4.90 10.73
CA THR A 62 -5.32 -6.11 11.45
C THR A 62 -4.32 -6.63 12.50
N LYS A 63 -3.08 -6.14 12.48
CA LYS A 63 -2.00 -6.60 13.35
C LYS A 63 -1.28 -5.40 13.94
N GLU A 64 -1.02 -5.46 15.23
CA GLU A 64 -0.21 -4.47 15.94
C GLU A 64 1.20 -5.06 16.18
N ALA A 65 2.23 -4.32 15.79
CA ALA A 65 3.61 -4.73 16.02
C ALA A 65 4.04 -4.28 17.41
N ILE A 66 4.15 -5.25 18.34
CA ILE A 66 4.61 -5.01 19.71
C ILE A 66 6.01 -5.61 19.91
N SER A 67 6.77 -5.06 20.88
CA SER A 67 8.05 -5.62 21.30
C SER A 67 7.84 -6.56 22.49
N ILE A 68 8.11 -7.85 22.30
CA ILE A 68 8.10 -8.87 23.36
C ILE A 68 9.49 -9.50 23.49
N ARG A 69 9.88 -9.89 24.71
CA ARG A 69 11.10 -10.67 24.96
C ARG A 69 10.71 -12.15 25.02
N LEU A 70 11.42 -12.96 24.22
CA LEU A 70 11.29 -14.41 24.19
C LEU A 70 12.68 -15.00 24.45
N ASP A 71 12.72 -16.22 24.97
CA ASP A 71 13.96 -16.95 25.18
C ASP A 71 14.70 -17.16 23.85
N ILE A 72 16.03 -17.07 23.89
CA ILE A 72 16.88 -17.09 22.69
C ILE A 72 16.70 -18.40 21.91
N ASP A 73 16.70 -19.54 22.60
CA ASP A 73 16.55 -20.85 21.98
C ASP A 73 15.17 -21.04 21.32
N LEU A 74 14.13 -20.42 21.89
CA LEU A 74 12.79 -20.43 21.32
C LEU A 74 12.75 -19.63 20.02
N VAL A 75 13.34 -18.44 19.98
CA VAL A 75 13.41 -17.60 18.77
C VAL A 75 14.19 -18.31 17.67
N GLU A 76 15.29 -18.99 18.01
CA GLU A 76 16.08 -19.77 17.05
C GLU A 76 15.27 -20.90 16.43
N LYS A 77 14.57 -21.72 17.24
CA LYS A 77 13.68 -22.79 16.76
C LYS A 77 12.57 -22.25 15.86
N LEU A 78 11.96 -21.13 16.24
CA LEU A 78 10.92 -20.49 15.44
C LEU A 78 11.45 -20.01 14.09
N ARG A 79 12.59 -19.32 14.04
CA ARG A 79 13.20 -18.89 12.78
C ARG A 79 13.60 -20.07 11.89
N ALA A 80 14.14 -21.13 12.49
CA ALA A 80 14.52 -22.36 11.79
C ALA A 80 13.31 -23.11 11.18
N SER A 81 12.10 -22.91 11.72
CA SER A 81 10.87 -23.50 11.16
C SER A 81 10.45 -22.91 9.80
N GLY A 82 11.18 -21.93 9.28
CA GLY A 82 11.02 -21.41 7.92
C GLY A 82 10.00 -20.26 7.80
N PRO A 83 9.70 -19.82 6.57
CA PRO A 83 8.81 -18.70 6.30
C PRO A 83 7.46 -18.83 7.04
N GLY A 84 6.92 -17.69 7.49
CA GLY A 84 5.64 -17.65 8.20
C GLY A 84 5.69 -18.03 9.68
N TRP A 85 6.87 -18.19 10.29
CA TRP A 85 6.98 -18.54 11.71
C TRP A 85 6.30 -17.53 12.64
N GLN A 86 6.33 -16.23 12.32
CA GLN A 86 5.61 -15.20 13.10
C GLN A 86 4.09 -15.40 13.06
N SER A 87 3.54 -15.83 11.92
CA SER A 87 2.12 -16.16 11.82
C SER A 87 1.76 -17.38 12.67
N ARG A 88 2.63 -18.41 12.70
CA ARG A 88 2.45 -19.57 13.59
C ARG A 88 2.50 -19.19 15.06
N VAL A 89 3.37 -18.27 15.45
CA VAL A 89 3.42 -17.72 16.83
C VAL A 89 2.10 -17.02 17.17
N ASN A 90 1.60 -16.17 16.28
CA ASN A 90 0.33 -15.48 16.50
C ASN A 90 -0.85 -16.46 16.64
N GLU A 91 -0.88 -17.54 15.86
CA GLU A 91 -1.92 -18.58 15.98
C GLU A 91 -1.83 -19.31 17.32
N ALA A 92 -0.65 -19.75 17.73
CA ALA A 92 -0.44 -20.41 19.01
C ALA A 92 -0.86 -19.54 20.21
N LEU A 93 -0.61 -18.22 20.13
CA LEU A 93 -1.06 -17.28 21.17
C LEU A 93 -2.59 -17.15 21.21
N ARG A 94 -3.26 -17.17 20.05
CA ARG A 94 -4.73 -17.17 19.99
C ARG A 94 -5.31 -18.43 20.60
N GLU A 95 -4.82 -19.59 20.17
CA GLU A 95 -5.23 -20.89 20.72
C GLU A 95 -5.02 -20.95 22.24
N TRP A 96 -3.91 -20.39 22.74
CA TRP A 96 -3.63 -20.34 24.18
C TRP A 96 -4.61 -19.45 24.96
N ILE A 97 -5.01 -18.30 24.40
CA ILE A 97 -5.98 -17.39 25.03
C ILE A 97 -7.41 -17.98 24.99
N ASP A 98 -7.78 -18.59 23.86
CA ASP A 98 -9.13 -19.14 23.65
C ASP A 98 -9.34 -20.47 24.41
N LYS A 99 -8.26 -21.08 24.90
CA LYS A 99 -8.33 -22.25 25.77
C LYS A 99 -8.72 -21.81 27.18
N PRO A 100 -9.88 -22.22 27.71
CA PRO A 100 -10.24 -21.89 29.09
C PRO A 100 -9.21 -22.49 30.04
N ALA A 101 -8.75 -21.67 31.00
CA ALA A 101 -7.88 -22.14 32.08
C ALA A 101 -8.58 -23.29 32.82
N ALA A 102 -7.92 -24.44 32.86
CA ALA A 102 -8.36 -25.60 33.64
C ALA A 102 -8.19 -25.35 35.15
#